data_AF-A0A370K5L0-F1
#
_entry.id   AF-A0A370K5L0-F1
#
_cell.length_a   1.000
_cell.length_b   1.000
_cell.length_c   1.000
_cell.angle_alpha   90.00
_cell.angle_beta   90.00
_cell.angle_gamma   90.00
#
_symmetry.space_group_name_H-M   'P 1'
#
loop_
_entity.id
_entity.type
_entity.pdbx_description
1 polymer ?
#
loop_
_entity_poly.entity_id
_entity_poly.type
_entity_poly.pdbx_seq_one_letter_code
_entity_poly.pdbx_strand_id
1 'polypeptide(L)'
;MKDARMVAEELLRVSTEMVSLAQAGAWGDVTAQEAERARLLAQLPVADPAQRQTLQNLLAHNEQILQLAGAARDALGEALGQHQQRHRALSAYLHAGID
;
A
#
# COMPACT_ATOMS: atom_id res chain seq x y z
N MET A 1 -26.50 13.87 -11.51
CA MET A 1 -26.20 12.44 -11.72
C MET A 1 -24.93 12.20 -12.54
N LYS A 2 -24.65 12.96 -13.61
CA LYS A 2 -23.44 12.78 -14.44
C LYS A 2 -22.13 12.98 -13.64
N ASP A 3 -22.10 13.94 -12.72
CA ASP A 3 -20.90 14.25 -11.92
C ASP A 3 -20.54 13.15 -10.92
N ALA A 4 -21.53 12.57 -10.22
CA ALA A 4 -21.30 11.50 -9.25
C ALA A 4 -20.72 10.23 -9.91
N ARG A 5 -21.14 9.93 -11.15
CA ARG A 5 -20.59 8.81 -11.91
C ARG A 5 -19.14 9.07 -12.32
N MET A 6 -18.82 10.27 -12.79
CA MET A 6 -17.43 10.63 -13.14
C MET A 6 -16.51 10.58 -11.90
N VAL A 7 -16.98 11.05 -10.75
CA VAL A 7 -16.24 10.96 -9.48
C VAL A 7 -16.00 9.51 -9.09
N ALA A 8 -16.99 8.63 -9.23
CA ALA A 8 -16.86 7.21 -8.93
C ALA A 8 -15.88 6.49 -9.87
N GLU A 9 -15.92 6.79 -11.16
CA GLU A 9 -14.99 6.25 -12.17
C GLU A 9 -13.55 6.70 -11.88
N GLU A 10 -13.36 7.98 -11.55
CA GLU A 10 -12.05 8.53 -11.21
C GLU A 10 -11.50 7.95 -9.90
N LEU A 11 -12.35 7.78 -8.89
CA LEU A 11 -11.95 7.16 -7.62
C LEU A 11 -11.50 5.71 -7.79
N LEU A 12 -12.17 4.95 -8.67
CA LEU A 12 -11.74 3.60 -9.04
C LEU A 12 -10.40 3.63 -9.77
N ARG A 13 -10.22 4.55 -10.72
CA ARG A 13 -8.96 4.73 -11.44
C ARG A 13 -7.80 4.97 -10.48
N VAL A 14 -7.96 5.92 -9.54
CA VAL A 14 -6.94 6.24 -8.52
C VAL A 14 -6.66 5.02 -7.63
N SER A 15 -7.69 4.30 -7.17
CA SER A 15 -7.47 3.09 -6.35
C SER A 15 -6.76 1.96 -7.11
N THR A 16 -7.06 1.76 -8.39
CA THR A 16 -6.35 0.78 -9.23
C THR A 16 -4.89 1.19 -9.43
N GLU A 17 -4.62 2.47 -9.65
CA GLU A 17 -3.26 3.00 -9.76
C GLU A 17 -2.47 2.78 -8.46
N MET A 18 -3.08 3.03 -7.30
CA MET A 18 -2.48 2.75 -5.99
C MET A 18 -2.13 1.28 -5.79
N VAL A 19 -2.99 0.35 -6.25
CA VAL A 19 -2.67 -1.09 -6.23
C VAL A 19 -1.45 -1.39 -7.11
N SER A 20 -1.38 -0.81 -8.30
CA SER A 20 -0.23 -0.99 -9.21
C SER A 20 1.07 -0.45 -8.59
N LEU A 21 1.01 0.71 -7.93
CA LEU A 21 2.16 1.30 -7.23
C LEU A 21 2.60 0.43 -6.04
N ALA A 22 1.65 -0.11 -5.28
CA ALA A 22 1.93 -1.02 -4.17
C ALA A 22 2.59 -2.32 -4.65
N GLN A 23 2.14 -2.89 -5.78
CA GLN A 23 2.76 -4.06 -6.41
C GLN A 23 4.20 -3.76 -6.87
N ALA A 24 4.46 -2.55 -7.35
CA ALA A 24 5.80 -2.08 -7.72
C ALA A 24 6.67 -1.70 -6.51
N GLY A 25 6.14 -1.73 -5.28
CA GLY A 25 6.85 -1.30 -4.07
C GLY A 25 7.07 0.21 -3.97
N ALA A 26 6.38 1.01 -4.80
CA ALA A 26 6.47 2.46 -4.83
C ALA A 26 5.66 3.12 -3.69
N TRP A 27 5.98 2.77 -2.45
CA TRP A 27 5.18 3.13 -1.26
C TRP A 27 5.04 4.65 -1.05
N GLY A 28 6.04 5.44 -1.42
CA GLY A 28 5.94 6.90 -1.39
C GLY A 28 4.82 7.42 -2.29
N ASP A 29 4.73 6.89 -3.52
CA ASP A 29 3.71 7.27 -4.50
C ASP A 29 2.32 6.75 -4.09
N VAL A 30 2.25 5.57 -3.48
CA VAL A 30 1.00 5.07 -2.87
C VAL A 30 0.46 6.07 -1.85
N THR A 31 1.32 6.58 -0.95
CA THR A 31 0.87 7.55 0.07
C THR A 31 0.54 8.92 -0.53
N ALA A 32 1.21 9.34 -1.60
CA ALA A 32 0.91 10.60 -2.28
C ALA A 32 -0.49 10.62 -2.89
N GLN A 33 -0.97 9.47 -3.39
CA GLN A 33 -2.31 9.32 -3.98
C GLN A 33 -3.44 9.33 -2.94
N GLU A 34 -3.14 9.16 -1.64
CA GLU A 34 -4.17 9.08 -0.59
C GLU A 34 -4.96 10.39 -0.45
N ALA A 35 -4.29 11.53 -0.58
CA ALA A 35 -4.94 12.83 -0.48
C ALA A 35 -6.01 13.03 -1.58
N GLU A 36 -5.71 12.59 -2.80
CA GLU A 36 -6.63 12.64 -3.93
C GLU A 36 -7.77 11.63 -3.77
N ARG A 37 -7.47 10.40 -3.33
CA ARG A 37 -8.47 9.38 -3.03
C ARG A 37 -9.47 9.87 -1.98
N ALA A 38 -8.99 10.47 -0.89
CA ALA A 38 -9.83 11.01 0.18
C ALA A 38 -10.71 12.17 -0.31
N ARG A 39 -10.17 13.06 -1.15
CA ARG A 39 -10.92 14.16 -1.77
C ARG A 39 -12.07 13.64 -2.64
N LEU A 40 -11.82 12.61 -3.45
CA LEU A 40 -12.83 12.00 -4.33
C LEU A 40 -13.89 11.22 -3.53
N LEU A 41 -13.49 10.49 -2.49
CA LEU A 41 -14.40 9.82 -1.56
C LEU A 41 -15.40 10.78 -0.91
N ALA A 42 -14.94 11.96 -0.49
CA ALA A 42 -15.81 12.97 0.13
C ALA A 42 -16.87 13.55 -0.83
N GLN A 43 -16.66 13.44 -2.15
CA GLN A 43 -17.58 13.91 -3.18
C GLN A 43 -18.63 12.85 -3.55
N LEU A 44 -18.50 11.62 -3.05
CA LEU A 44 -19.37 10.51 -3.39
C LEU A 44 -20.61 10.47 -2.49
N PRO A 45 -21.83 10.48 -3.05
CA PRO A 45 -23.05 10.38 -2.26
C PRO A 45 -23.18 8.97 -1.67
N VAL A 46 -22.93 8.84 -0.35
CA VAL A 46 -22.88 7.56 0.39
C VAL A 46 -24.20 6.78 0.37
N ALA A 47 -25.34 7.47 0.17
CA ALA A 47 -26.67 6.87 0.23
C ALA A 47 -27.22 6.36 -1.12
N ASP A 48 -26.46 6.45 -2.22
CA ASP A 48 -26.91 6.02 -3.54
C ASP A 48 -26.65 4.51 -3.76
N PRO A 49 -27.69 3.66 -3.90
CA PRO A 49 -27.52 2.24 -4.19
C PRO A 49 -26.75 1.97 -5.49
N ALA A 50 -26.77 2.90 -6.45
CA ALA A 50 -26.01 2.77 -7.69
C ALA A 50 -24.49 2.78 -7.46
N GLN A 51 -24.02 3.28 -6.31
CA GLN A 51 -22.59 3.35 -5.96
C GLN A 51 -22.10 2.14 -5.15
N ARG A 52 -22.99 1.21 -4.79
CA ARG A 52 -22.65 0.05 -3.96
C ARG A 52 -21.51 -0.78 -4.56
N GLN A 53 -21.56 -1.04 -5.86
CA GLN A 53 -20.51 -1.82 -6.53
C GLN A 53 -19.17 -1.10 -6.51
N THR A 54 -19.17 0.22 -6.75
CA THR A 54 -17.97 1.06 -6.66
C THR A 54 -17.34 0.95 -5.27
N LEU A 55 -18.14 1.10 -4.21
CA LEU A 55 -17.66 1.01 -2.82
C LEU A 55 -17.09 -0.38 -2.48
N GLN A 56 -17.70 -1.46 -2.98
CA GLN A 56 -17.18 -2.82 -2.81
C GLN A 56 -15.83 -3.01 -3.51
N ASN A 57 -15.70 -2.50 -4.74
CA ASN A 57 -14.43 -2.56 -5.48
C ASN A 57 -13.33 -1.75 -4.76
N LEU A 58 -13.67 -0.59 -4.20
CA LEU A 58 -12.74 0.22 -3.41
C LEU A 58 -12.29 -0.48 -2.12
N LEU A 59 -13.20 -1.17 -1.44
CA LEU A 59 -12.85 -1.99 -0.28
C LEU A 59 -11.87 -3.10 -0.67
N ALA A 60 -12.13 -3.82 -1.77
CA ALA A 60 -11.26 -4.87 -2.26
C ALA A 60 -9.85 -4.35 -2.63
N HIS A 61 -9.76 -3.20 -3.30
CA HIS A 61 -8.47 -2.56 -3.57
C HIS A 61 -7.73 -2.18 -2.28
N ASN A 62 -8.44 -1.68 -1.27
CA ASN A 62 -7.84 -1.32 0.01
C ASN A 62 -7.30 -2.55 0.76
N GLU A 63 -8.05 -3.65 0.78
CA GLU A 63 -7.60 -4.93 1.33
C GLU A 63 -6.35 -5.45 0.61
N GLN A 64 -6.31 -5.33 -0.72
CA GLN A 64 -5.15 -5.72 -1.51
C GLN A 64 -3.90 -4.88 -1.17
N ILE A 65 -4.03 -3.56 -1.04
CA ILE A 65 -2.92 -2.69 -0.62
C ILE A 65 -2.43 -3.06 0.77
N LEU A 66 -3.33 -3.35 1.72
CA LEU A 66 -2.96 -3.77 3.07
C LEU A 66 -2.19 -5.09 3.09
N GLN A 67 -2.60 -6.06 2.29
CA GLN A 67 -1.88 -7.34 2.14
C GLN A 67 -0.47 -7.12 1.57
N LEU A 68 -0.35 -6.31 0.52
CA LEU A 68 0.94 -5.97 -0.08
C LEU A 68 1.86 -5.24 0.91
N ALA A 69 1.31 -4.30 1.69
CA ALA A 69 2.07 -3.57 2.71
C ALA A 69 2.54 -4.51 3.84
N GLY A 70 1.70 -5.46 4.25
CA GLY A 70 2.06 -6.50 5.21
C GLY A 70 3.23 -7.36 4.70
N ALA A 71 3.15 -7.85 3.47
CA ALA A 71 4.22 -8.64 2.86
C ALA A 71 5.53 -7.84 2.72
N ALA A 72 5.46 -6.56 2.32
CA ALA A 72 6.63 -5.71 2.21
C ALA A 72 7.29 -5.43 3.57
N ARG A 73 6.48 -5.19 4.61
CA ARG A 73 6.98 -5.03 5.99
C ARG A 73 7.69 -6.30 6.47
N ASP A 74 7.08 -7.46 6.25
CA ASP A 74 7.64 -8.73 6.71
C ASP A 74 8.96 -9.03 6.00
N ALA A 75 9.06 -8.76 4.69
CA ALA A 75 10.30 -8.88 3.92
C ALA A 75 11.41 -7.93 4.43
N LEU A 76 11.07 -6.67 4.75
CA LEU A 76 12.01 -5.72 5.35
C LEU A 76 12.49 -6.19 6.74
N GLY A 77 11.59 -6.75 7.54
CA GLY A 77 11.91 -7.33 8.85
C GLY A 77 12.90 -8.49 8.74
N GLU A 78 12.69 -9.39 7.77
CA GLU A 78 13.59 -10.50 7.52
C GLU A 78 14.97 -10.02 7.06
N ALA A 79 15.02 -9.08 6.10
CA ALA A 79 16.27 -8.51 5.61
C ALA A 79 17.09 -7.83 6.73
N LEU A 80 16.42 -7.09 7.61
CA LEU A 80 17.07 -6.46 8.76
C LEU A 80 17.61 -7.50 9.75
N GLY A 81 16.85 -8.56 10.03
CA GLY A 81 17.27 -9.66 10.88
C GLY A 81 18.52 -10.36 10.34
N GLN A 82 18.54 -10.66 9.03
CA GLN A 82 19.70 -11.25 8.36
C GLN A 82 20.92 -10.33 8.41
N HIS A 83 20.74 -9.03 8.21
CA HIS A 83 21.82 -8.04 8.30
C HIS A 83 22.44 -8.00 9.71
N GLN A 84 21.62 -7.97 10.76
CA GLN A 84 22.09 -8.00 12.15
C GLN A 84 22.80 -9.30 12.49
N GLN A 85 22.32 -10.45 11.99
CA GLN A 85 22.98 -11.74 12.19
C GLN A 85 24.35 -11.78 11.51
N ARG A 86 24.45 -11.31 10.25
CA ARG A 86 25.73 -11.23 9.52
C ARG A 86 26.73 -10.32 10.23
N HIS A 87 26.28 -9.17 10.72
CA HIS A 87 27.13 -8.26 11.49
C HIS A 87 27.64 -8.92 12.77
N ARG A 88 26.77 -9.60 13.54
CA ARG A 88 27.17 -10.33 14.76
C ARG A 88 28.18 -11.44 14.46
N ALA A 89 27.95 -12.22 13.40
CA ALA A 89 28.87 -13.28 12.99
C ALA A 89 30.25 -12.71 12.59
N LEU A 90 30.27 -11.63 11.80
CA LEU A 90 31.50 -10.95 11.41
C LEU A 90 32.27 -10.41 12.62
N SER A 91 31.58 -9.73 13.55
CA SER A 91 32.20 -9.23 14.78
C SER A 91 32.80 -10.36 15.63
N ALA A 92 32.11 -11.51 15.73
CA ALA A 92 32.62 -12.68 16.47
C ALA A 92 33.88 -13.27 15.81
N TYR A 93 33.91 -13.39 14.48
CA TYR A 93 35.12 -13.83 13.76
C TYR A 93 36.30 -12.88 13.95
N LEU A 94 36.05 -11.56 13.90
CA LEU A 94 37.10 -10.57 14.13
C LEU A 94 37.65 -10.62 15.56
N HIS A 95 36.80 -10.84 16.56
CA HIS A 95 37.24 -10.97 17.95
C HIS A 95 38.03 -12.26 18.18
N ALA A 96 37.56 -13.39 17.64
CA ALA A 96 38.22 -14.68 17.79
C ALA A 96 39.56 -14.81 17.04
N GLY A 97 39.88 -13.89 16.13
CA GLY A 97 41.17 -13.83 15.42
C GLY A 97 42.18 -12.87 16.04
N ILE A 98 41.84 -12.18 17.13
CA ILE A 98 42.72 -11.25 17.86
C ILE A 98 43.19 -11.87 19.20
N ASP A 99 42.57 -12.97 19.64
CA ASP A 99 43.03 -13.86 20.71
C ASP A 99 43.95 -14.98 20.17
#